data_AF-A0A0M3J8M8-F1
#
_entry.id   AF-A0A0M3J8M8-F1
#
_cell.length_a   1.000
_cell.length_b   1.000
_cell.length_c   1.000
_cell.angle_alpha   90.00
_cell.angle_beta   90.00
_cell.angle_gamma   90.00
#
_symmetry.space_group_name_H-M   'P 1'
#
loop_
_entity.id
_entity.type
_entity.pdbx_description
1 polymer ?
#
loop_
_entity_poly.entity_id
_entity_poly.type
_entity_poly.pdbx_seq_one_letter_code
_entity_poly.pdbx_strand_id
1 'polypeptide(L)'
;LARIAENTSNVVTPVIDTIDLDTFQFYYTTNTRLSVGGFNWGLTFNWHTLPDRDFKKMKSRIEPVPSPTMAGGLFAIDRNYFEKLGTYDPGFDIWGGENLEISFKIWMCGGRLEIVPCSHVGHIFRKKSPYKWRTGVNVLQRNNVRLAEVLFLVI
;
A
#
# COMPACT_ATOMS: atom_id res chain seq x y z
N LEU A 1 -15.23 -4.47 -2.54
CA LEU A 1 -15.35 -4.93 -3.95
C LEU A 1 -16.13 -3.96 -4.84
N ALA A 2 -17.18 -3.27 -4.36
CA ALA A 2 -17.96 -2.32 -5.17
C ALA A 2 -17.11 -1.33 -6.00
N ARG A 3 -16.05 -0.76 -5.41
CA ARG A 3 -15.12 0.15 -6.09
C ARG A 3 -14.43 -0.44 -7.33
N ILE A 4 -14.08 -1.72 -7.28
CA ILE A 4 -13.47 -2.43 -8.41
C ILE A 4 -14.53 -2.75 -9.47
N ALA A 5 -15.75 -3.06 -9.06
CA ALA A 5 -16.87 -3.29 -9.98
C ALA A 5 -17.26 -2.01 -10.74
N GLU A 6 -17.16 -0.83 -10.11
CA GLU A 6 -17.38 0.46 -10.78
C GLU A 6 -16.30 0.78 -11.82
N ASN A 7 -15.04 0.43 -11.53
CA ASN A 7 -13.93 0.58 -12.46
C ASN A 7 -12.85 -0.44 -12.13
N THR A 8 -12.57 -1.34 -13.09
CA THR A 8 -11.63 -2.45 -12.92
C THR A 8 -10.19 -2.00 -12.68
N SER A 9 -9.84 -0.77 -13.05
CA SER A 9 -8.52 -0.17 -12.79
C SER A 9 -8.39 0.43 -11.38
N ASN A 10 -9.44 0.37 -10.55
CA ASN A 10 -9.37 0.73 -9.14
C ASN A 10 -8.73 -0.41 -8.34
N VAL A 11 -7.76 -0.05 -7.51
CA VAL A 11 -7.14 -0.92 -6.52
C VAL A 11 -7.49 -0.38 -5.15
N VAL A 12 -8.00 -1.24 -4.28
CA VAL A 12 -8.50 -0.81 -2.97
C VAL A 12 -7.80 -1.49 -1.83
N THR A 13 -7.52 -0.74 -0.78
CA THR A 13 -6.99 -1.24 0.49
C THR A 13 -8.03 -0.99 1.60
N PRO A 14 -8.14 -1.89 2.59
CA PRO A 14 -8.93 -1.62 3.78
C PRO A 14 -8.19 -0.64 4.70
N VAL A 15 -8.91 -0.08 5.66
CA VAL A 15 -8.31 0.43 6.90
C VAL A 15 -7.68 -0.75 7.62
N ILE A 16 -6.40 -0.63 7.93
CA ILE A 16 -5.65 -1.66 8.64
C ILE A 16 -5.68 -1.33 10.12
N ASP A 17 -6.51 -2.06 10.86
CA ASP A 17 -6.62 -1.93 12.30
C ASP A 17 -5.51 -2.71 13.00
N THR A 18 -5.18 -2.30 14.21
CA THR A 18 -4.13 -2.96 14.98
C THR A 18 -4.72 -4.07 15.83
N ILE A 19 -4.19 -5.28 15.70
CA ILE A 19 -4.37 -6.35 16.68
C ILE A 19 -3.12 -6.40 17.54
N ASP A 20 -3.29 -6.33 18.86
CA ASP A 20 -2.18 -6.43 19.80
C ASP A 20 -1.45 -7.77 19.67
N LEU A 21 -0.11 -7.74 19.67
CA LEU A 21 0.71 -8.93 19.50
C LEU A 21 0.60 -9.90 20.68
N ASP A 22 0.44 -9.38 21.90
CA ASP A 22 0.53 -10.17 23.12
C ASP A 22 -0.86 -10.57 23.64
N THR A 23 -1.82 -9.65 23.59
CA THR A 23 -3.19 -9.83 24.10
C THR A 23 -4.21 -10.22 23.04
N PHE A 24 -3.87 -10.11 21.75
CA PHE A 24 -4.79 -10.29 20.62
C PHE A 24 -6.02 -9.37 20.65
N GLN A 25 -5.98 -8.31 21.46
CA GLN A 25 -7.03 -7.31 21.47
C GLN A 25 -7.09 -6.57 20.14
N PHE A 26 -8.29 -6.46 19.57
CA PHE A 26 -8.54 -5.71 18.35
C PHE A 26 -8.81 -4.23 18.69
N TYR A 27 -7.97 -3.35 18.16
CA TYR A 27 -8.13 -1.89 18.27
C TYR A 27 -8.74 -1.34 17.00
N TYR A 28 -10.05 -1.11 17.05
CA TYR A 28 -10.78 -0.51 15.94
C TYR A 28 -10.38 0.97 15.77
N THR A 29 -9.91 1.33 14.57
CA THR A 29 -9.56 2.71 14.23
C THR A 29 -10.82 3.52 14.05
N THR A 30 -11.23 4.24 15.10
CA THR A 30 -12.30 5.25 15.01
C THR A 30 -11.80 6.62 14.56
N ASN A 31 -10.53 6.72 14.14
CA ASN A 31 -9.85 7.99 13.92
C ASN A 31 -10.73 8.94 13.08
N THR A 32 -10.95 10.14 13.60
CA THR A 32 -11.65 11.22 12.91
C THR A 32 -10.98 11.58 11.59
N ARG A 33 -9.71 11.20 11.43
CA ARG A 33 -8.89 11.45 10.27
C ARG A 33 -8.05 10.24 9.88
N LEU A 34 -8.31 9.74 8.67
CA LEU A 34 -7.64 8.59 8.07
C LEU A 34 -6.15 8.87 7.80
N SER A 35 -5.32 7.83 7.86
CA SER A 35 -3.94 7.85 7.37
C SER A 35 -3.87 7.28 5.95
N VAL A 36 -3.08 7.91 5.09
CA VAL A 36 -2.75 7.45 3.74
C VAL A 36 -1.31 6.93 3.69
N GLY A 37 -1.01 6.08 2.72
CA GLY A 37 0.34 5.59 2.48
C GLY A 37 1.21 6.65 1.81
N GLY A 38 2.44 6.78 2.28
CA GLY A 38 3.51 7.52 1.62
C GLY A 38 4.83 6.78 1.73
N PHE A 39 5.91 7.48 1.41
CA PHE A 39 7.28 6.94 1.47
C PHE A 39 8.27 8.07 1.67
N ASN A 40 9.47 7.74 2.18
CA ASN A 40 10.60 8.66 2.24
C ASN A 40 11.57 8.44 1.06
N TRP A 41 12.56 9.31 0.89
CA TRP A 41 13.58 9.19 -0.17
C TRP A 41 14.48 7.94 -0.06
N GLY A 42 14.44 7.24 1.08
CA GLY A 42 15.04 5.91 1.23
C GLY A 42 14.15 4.78 0.71
N LEU A 43 13.07 5.10 -0.01
CA LEU A 43 12.08 4.15 -0.54
C LEU A 43 11.50 3.24 0.55
N THR A 44 11.29 3.81 1.74
CA THR A 44 10.65 3.13 2.86
C THR A 44 9.23 3.66 3.04
N PHE A 45 8.27 2.75 3.09
CA PHE A 45 6.86 3.07 3.34
C PHE A 45 6.67 3.73 4.70
N ASN A 46 5.80 4.75 4.75
CA ASN A 46 5.37 5.39 5.99
C ASN A 46 3.89 5.74 5.91
N TRP A 47 3.22 5.78 7.07
CA TRP A 47 1.87 6.30 7.19
C TRP A 47 1.90 7.81 7.37
N HIS A 48 1.08 8.52 6.61
CA HIS A 48 0.91 9.97 6.73
C HIS A 48 -0.55 10.28 7.02
N THR A 49 -0.80 11.20 7.95
CA THR A 49 -2.14 11.73 8.17
C THR A 49 -2.65 12.37 6.87
N LEU A 50 -3.90 12.06 6.48
CA LEU A 50 -4.53 12.65 5.28
C LEU A 50 -4.42 14.18 5.32
N PRO A 51 -3.84 14.87 4.31
CA PRO A 51 -3.66 16.32 4.34
C PRO A 51 -4.98 17.10 4.46
N ASP A 52 -4.93 18.31 5.06
CA ASP A 52 -6.15 19.12 5.33
C ASP A 52 -6.90 19.46 4.05
N ARG A 53 -6.15 19.74 2.98
CA ARG A 53 -6.69 20.01 1.65
C ARG A 53 -7.62 18.89 1.17
N ASP A 54 -7.24 17.65 1.39
CA ASP A 54 -7.97 16.49 0.88
C ASP A 54 -9.08 16.10 1.86
N PHE A 55 -8.81 16.17 3.16
CA PHE A 55 -9.81 15.95 4.21
C PHE A 55 -11.00 16.92 4.15
N LYS A 56 -10.77 18.19 3.79
CA LYS A 56 -11.81 19.21 3.62
C LYS A 56 -12.64 19.04 2.34
N LYS A 57 -12.10 18.35 1.33
CA LYS A 57 -12.80 18.08 0.06
C LYS A 57 -13.75 16.87 0.13
N MET A 58 -13.56 16.00 1.13
CA MET A 58 -14.43 14.85 1.34
C MET A 58 -15.86 15.31 1.66
N LYS A 59 -16.84 14.75 0.97
CA LYS A 59 -18.27 14.94 1.23
C LYS A 59 -18.74 14.10 2.41
N SER A 60 -18.11 12.95 2.64
CA SER A 60 -18.38 12.07 3.77
C SER A 60 -17.12 11.39 4.29
N ARG A 61 -17.08 11.09 5.59
CA ARG A 61 -15.94 10.44 6.27
C ARG A 61 -15.73 8.99 5.87
N ILE A 62 -16.69 8.40 5.16
CA ILE A 62 -16.64 7.03 4.68
C ILE A 62 -16.30 6.91 3.19
N GLU A 63 -16.08 8.04 2.50
CA GLU A 63 -15.70 8.00 1.09
C GLU A 63 -14.30 7.40 0.90
N PRO A 64 -14.10 6.62 -0.18
CA PRO A 64 -12.78 6.14 -0.56
C PRO A 64 -11.79 7.30 -0.72
N VAL A 65 -10.60 7.12 -0.15
CA VAL A 65 -9.55 8.15 -0.11
C VAL A 65 -8.39 7.73 -1.00
N PRO A 66 -8.01 8.53 -2.01
CA PRO A 66 -6.82 8.26 -2.80
C PRO A 66 -5.56 8.18 -1.93
N SER A 67 -4.76 7.13 -2.13
CA SER A 67 -3.52 6.90 -1.38
C SER A 67 -2.33 6.85 -2.34
N PRO A 68 -1.28 7.68 -2.14
CA PRO A 68 -0.08 7.66 -2.99
C PRO A 68 0.58 6.28 -3.04
N THR A 69 0.67 5.61 -1.89
CA THR A 69 1.19 4.24 -1.78
C THR A 69 0.31 3.38 -0.88
N MET A 70 0.59 2.09 -0.80
CA MET A 70 -0.03 1.18 0.16
C MET A 70 1.01 0.39 0.97
N ALA A 71 0.59 -0.16 2.11
CA ALA A 71 1.41 -1.07 2.90
C ALA A 71 1.73 -2.38 2.15
N GLY A 72 0.86 -2.79 1.21
CA GLY A 72 1.09 -3.90 0.28
C GLY A 72 0.60 -5.28 0.74
N GLY A 73 0.45 -5.51 2.06
CA GLY A 73 0.00 -6.81 2.57
C GLY A 73 -1.50 -7.09 2.40
N LEU A 74 -2.33 -6.04 2.33
CA LEU A 74 -3.79 -6.16 2.30
C LEU A 74 -4.36 -5.21 1.24
N PHE A 75 -4.84 -5.77 0.13
CA PHE A 75 -5.52 -5.03 -0.93
C PHE A 75 -6.39 -5.97 -1.78
N ALA A 76 -7.24 -5.38 -2.61
CA ALA A 76 -7.99 -6.08 -3.65
C ALA A 76 -7.81 -5.36 -4.98
N ILE A 77 -7.65 -6.15 -6.04
CA ILE A 77 -7.41 -5.71 -7.41
C ILE A 77 -8.16 -6.64 -8.36
N ASP A 78 -8.65 -6.11 -9.48
CA ASP A 78 -9.15 -6.97 -10.57
C ASP A 78 -8.01 -7.82 -11.15
N ARG A 79 -8.27 -9.10 -11.38
CA ARG A 79 -7.24 -10.04 -11.83
C ARG A 79 -6.66 -9.64 -13.20
N ASN A 80 -7.51 -9.28 -14.16
CA ASN A 80 -7.06 -8.92 -15.50
C ASN A 80 -6.27 -7.61 -15.46
N TYR A 81 -6.67 -6.67 -14.60
CA TYR A 81 -5.92 -5.44 -14.38
C TYR A 81 -4.54 -5.72 -13.73
N PHE A 82 -4.45 -6.63 -12.75
CA PHE A 82 -3.18 -7.03 -12.16
C PHE A 82 -2.23 -7.66 -13.18
N GLU A 83 -2.74 -8.54 -14.04
CA GLU A 83 -1.99 -9.15 -15.14
C GLU A 83 -1.55 -8.08 -16.17
N LYS A 84 -2.43 -7.12 -16.49
CA LYS A 84 -2.11 -5.99 -17.39
C LYS A 84 -0.99 -5.09 -16.87
N LEU A 85 -0.89 -4.90 -15.54
CA LEU A 85 0.22 -4.17 -14.92
C LEU A 85 1.55 -4.97 -14.93
N GLY A 86 1.54 -6.19 -15.46
CA GLY A 86 2.70 -7.08 -15.46
C GLY A 86 2.96 -7.74 -14.11
N THR A 87 1.93 -7.80 -13.23
CA THR A 87 2.04 -8.34 -11.86
C THR A 87 3.18 -7.66 -11.07
N TYR A 88 3.77 -8.37 -10.11
CA TYR A 88 4.99 -7.91 -9.43
C TYR A 88 6.24 -8.15 -10.28
N ASP A 89 7.27 -7.32 -10.11
CA ASP A 89 8.59 -7.55 -10.70
C ASP A 89 9.14 -8.94 -10.29
N PRO A 90 9.33 -9.88 -11.23
CA PRO A 90 9.87 -11.22 -10.92
C PRO A 90 11.32 -11.18 -10.42
N GLY A 91 12.00 -10.05 -10.57
CA GLY A 91 13.35 -9.81 -10.05
C GLY A 91 13.41 -9.37 -8.59
N PHE A 92 12.26 -9.11 -7.94
CA PHE A 92 12.21 -8.86 -6.50
C PHE A 92 12.47 -10.15 -5.72
N ASP A 93 13.34 -10.02 -4.72
CA ASP A 93 13.73 -11.12 -3.85
C ASP A 93 13.17 -10.90 -2.44
N ILE A 94 12.65 -11.97 -1.84
CA ILE A 94 12.09 -12.10 -0.47
C ILE A 94 11.09 -11.01 -0.05
N TRP A 95 11.54 -9.79 0.23
CA TRP A 95 10.73 -8.74 0.82
C TRP A 95 11.34 -7.35 0.64
N GLY A 96 10.50 -6.35 0.37
CA GLY A 96 10.83 -4.94 0.34
C GLY A 96 10.68 -4.34 -1.05
N GLY A 97 10.01 -3.20 -1.13
CA GLY A 97 9.83 -2.42 -2.36
C GLY A 97 8.63 -2.83 -3.21
N GLU A 98 8.09 -4.05 -3.03
CA GLU A 98 6.95 -4.57 -3.81
C GLU A 98 5.69 -3.73 -3.67
N ASN A 99 5.45 -3.20 -2.48
CA ASN A 99 4.30 -2.37 -2.19
C ASN A 99 4.39 -0.99 -2.88
N LEU A 100 5.59 -0.43 -2.98
CA LEU A 100 5.83 0.84 -3.68
C LEU A 100 5.77 0.65 -5.20
N GLU A 101 6.36 -0.43 -5.71
CA GLU A 101 6.38 -0.77 -7.13
C GLU A 101 4.99 -0.84 -7.72
N ILE A 102 4.12 -1.65 -7.11
CA ILE A 102 2.76 -1.81 -7.60
C ILE A 102 1.97 -0.51 -7.42
N SER A 103 2.22 0.26 -6.35
CA SER A 103 1.57 1.56 -6.13
C SER A 103 1.89 2.54 -7.26
N PHE A 104 3.17 2.64 -7.67
CA PHE A 104 3.59 3.49 -8.76
C PHE A 104 3.07 3.01 -10.11
N LYS A 105 3.12 1.70 -10.39
CA LYS A 105 2.49 1.11 -11.59
C LYS A 105 1.01 1.48 -11.68
N ILE A 106 0.25 1.33 -10.59
CA ILE A 106 -1.17 1.66 -10.58
C ILE A 106 -1.38 3.13 -10.96
N TRP A 107 -0.67 4.06 -10.33
CA TRP A 107 -0.85 5.50 -10.59
C TRP A 107 -0.34 5.94 -11.96
N MET A 108 0.85 5.50 -12.36
CA MET A 108 1.50 5.93 -13.60
C MET A 108 0.87 5.28 -14.84
N CYS A 109 0.25 4.11 -14.70
CA CYS A 109 -0.42 3.41 -15.80
C CYS A 109 -1.94 3.68 -15.86
N GLY A 110 -2.44 4.72 -15.17
CA GLY A 110 -3.80 5.23 -15.33
C GLY A 110 -4.87 4.58 -14.42
N GLY A 111 -4.46 3.80 -13.42
CA GLY A 111 -5.34 3.31 -12.37
C GLY A 111 -5.47 4.26 -11.18
N ARG A 112 -6.14 3.79 -10.13
CA ARG A 112 -6.30 4.51 -8.87
C ARG A 112 -6.07 3.58 -7.70
N LEU A 113 -5.33 4.04 -6.70
CA LEU A 113 -5.14 3.36 -5.43
C LEU A 113 -5.93 4.09 -4.33
N GLU A 114 -6.87 3.41 -3.70
CA GLU A 114 -7.80 4.00 -2.73
C GLU A 114 -7.85 3.22 -1.42
N ILE A 115 -7.82 3.90 -0.28
CA ILE A 115 -8.19 3.32 1.01
C ILE A 115 -9.70 3.45 1.15
N VAL A 116 -10.39 2.36 1.51
CA VAL A 116 -11.84 2.33 1.69
C VAL A 116 -12.17 2.34 3.19
N PRO A 117 -12.63 3.47 3.76
CA PRO A 117 -12.87 3.59 5.19
C PRO A 117 -13.94 2.65 5.74
N CYS A 118 -14.89 2.19 4.92
CA CYS A 118 -15.90 1.20 5.36
C CYS A 118 -15.35 -0.24 5.45
N SER A 119 -14.16 -0.50 4.94
CA SER A 119 -13.57 -1.85 4.91
C SER A 119 -12.45 -1.90 5.94
N HIS A 120 -12.61 -2.74 6.96
CA HIS A 120 -11.65 -2.86 8.07
C HIS A 120 -11.07 -4.26 8.11
N VAL A 121 -9.76 -4.35 8.28
CA VAL A 121 -9.06 -5.63 8.51
C VAL A 121 -8.01 -5.45 9.59
N GLY A 122 -8.07 -6.29 10.62
CA GLY A 122 -7.07 -6.29 11.69
C GLY A 122 -5.78 -6.95 11.26
N HIS A 123 -4.65 -6.34 11.65
CA HIS A 123 -3.31 -6.84 11.39
C HIS A 123 -2.45 -6.78 12.66
N ILE A 124 -1.71 -7.85 12.92
CA ILE A 124 -0.72 -7.90 14.01
C ILE A 124 0.60 -7.33 13.50
N PHE A 125 0.94 -6.11 13.92
CA PHE A 125 2.20 -5.48 13.57
C PHE A 125 3.35 -6.07 14.40
N ARG A 126 4.29 -6.75 13.74
CA ARG A 126 5.45 -7.36 14.38
C ARG A 126 6.57 -6.34 14.56
N LYS A 127 7.28 -6.42 15.69
CA LYS A 127 8.47 -5.58 15.97
C LYS A 127 9.69 -5.95 15.11
N LYS A 128 9.74 -7.19 14.59
CA LYS A 128 10.85 -7.71 13.78
C LYS A 128 10.31 -8.55 12.62
N SER A 129 11.00 -8.48 11.48
CA SER A 129 10.72 -9.33 10.34
C SER A 129 10.94 -10.81 10.72
N PRO A 130 9.99 -11.71 10.38
CA PRO A 130 10.16 -13.14 10.61
C PRO A 130 11.07 -13.82 9.57
N TYR A 131 11.46 -13.11 8.50
CA TYR A 131 12.23 -13.69 7.40
C TYR A 131 13.70 -13.88 7.76
N LYS A 132 14.25 -15.04 7.39
CA LYS A 132 15.70 -15.28 7.46
C LYS A 132 16.35 -14.63 6.25
N TRP A 133 17.09 -13.55 6.48
CA TRP A 133 17.86 -12.87 5.45
C TRP A 133 19.04 -13.74 5.00
N ARG A 134 19.32 -13.76 3.69
CA ARG A 134 20.55 -14.39 3.17
C ARG A 134 21.75 -13.56 3.62
N THR A 135 22.74 -14.19 4.23
CA THR A 135 23.98 -13.53 4.65
C THR A 135 24.75 -13.00 3.43
N GLY A 136 25.15 -11.73 3.48
CA GLY A 136 25.97 -11.08 2.43
C GLY A 136 25.21 -10.42 1.29
N VAL A 137 23.86 -10.45 1.28
CA VAL A 137 23.05 -9.78 0.25
C VAL A 137 22.12 -8.77 0.89
N ASN A 138 22.22 -7.50 0.48
CA ASN A 138 21.24 -6.48 0.84
C ASN A 138 20.04 -6.54 -0.12
N VAL A 139 19.13 -7.47 0.17
CA VAL A 139 17.93 -7.74 -0.64
C VAL A 139 17.06 -6.50 -0.79
N LEU A 140 16.84 -5.76 0.30
CA LEU A 140 16.04 -4.53 0.29
C LEU A 140 16.66 -3.47 -0.64
N GLN A 141 17.97 -3.26 -0.57
CA GLN A 141 18.64 -2.31 -1.44
C GLN A 141 18.55 -2.73 -2.91
N ARG A 142 18.71 -4.03 -3.21
CA ARG A 142 18.55 -4.55 -4.57
C ARG A 142 17.15 -4.27 -5.12
N ASN A 143 16.10 -4.57 -4.36
CA ASN A 143 14.72 -4.33 -4.80
C ASN A 143 14.45 -2.82 -4.98
N ASN A 144 14.95 -1.98 -4.06
CA ASN A 144 14.81 -0.52 -4.14
C ASN A 144 15.52 0.09 -5.35
N VAL A 145 16.72 -0.40 -5.73
CA VAL A 145 17.41 0.06 -6.94
C VAL A 145 16.60 -0.30 -8.19
N ARG A 146 16.08 -1.54 -8.27
CA ARG A 146 15.23 -1.96 -9.40
C ARG A 146 13.97 -1.10 -9.52
N LEU A 147 13.32 -0.83 -8.40
CA LEU A 147 12.19 0.08 -8.30
C LEU A 147 12.55 1.48 -8.85
N ALA A 148 13.67 2.05 -8.41
CA ALA A 148 14.12 3.37 -8.80
C ALA A 148 14.43 3.47 -10.30
N GLU A 149 15.17 2.51 -10.84
CA GLU A 149 15.58 2.47 -12.25
C GLU A 149 14.38 2.46 -13.20
N VAL A 150 13.33 1.71 -12.88
CA VAL A 150 12.18 1.57 -13.77
C VAL A 150 11.19 2.73 -13.64
N LEU A 151 11.01 3.28 -12.42
CA LEU A 151 9.88 4.16 -12.13
C LEU A 151 10.27 5.62 -11.82
N PHE A 152 11.54 5.90 -11.54
CA PHE A 152 12.02 7.25 -11.26
C PHE A 152 13.00 7.80 -12.31
N LEU A 153 13.71 6.95 -13.06
CA LEU A 153 14.72 7.38 -14.04
C LEU A 153 14.20 7.49 -15.49
N VAL A 154 12.90 7.28 -15.73
CA VAL A 154 12.28 7.36 -17.07
C VAL A 154 11.50 8.68 -17.25
N ILE A 155 11.80 9.71 -16.45
CA ILE A 155 11.24 11.08 -16.56
C ILE A 155 12.37 12.03 -16.96
#